data_AF-A0A6A4W8X4-F1
#
_entry.id   AF-A0A6A4W8X4-F1
#
_cell.length_a   1.000
_cell.length_b   1.000
_cell.length_c   1.000
_cell.angle_alpha   90.00
_cell.angle_beta   90.00
_cell.angle_gamma   90.00
#
_symmetry.space_group_name_H-M   'P 1'
#
loop_
_entity.id
_entity.type
_entity.pdbx_description
1 polymer ?
#
loop_
_entity_poly.entity_id
_entity_poly.type
_entity_poly.pdbx_seq_one_letter_code
_entity_poly.pdbx_strand_id
1 'polypeptide(L)'
;MELTSASRGDSSECSACQCRVPCDCGHGPLDCAHTVTQTAHVHAVDGSRRRTVPVSAATVRHSTPCLHAFQYLFKHPSVFLFLFLSSLSPAMSAPTARRSQWKNPCSIEHSQAFDGDVNMQAPPDAVILNRIITLNNRVRPEVDMKMDAFVRSTYHVDESEMLRDWGHHNMSWLGFVRETIAQVEAKLEAQDDVDGRLTLGDALRIHFADLQRLAIGFEQMTVDAALYGDPNLDNFRSLQNGLMELLCELQISLLEKRLTADSSVTADIMGQDVRDLDSSRERNLRNWVIIREYKVYLAHLHKVFGALKAQQDALPQ
;
A
#
# COMPACT_ATOMS: atom_id res chain seq x y z
N MET A 1 48.32 -34.41 -5.67
CA MET A 1 48.58 -33.57 -4.49
C MET A 1 47.38 -33.72 -3.57
N GLU A 2 47.59 -34.54 -2.54
CA GLU A 2 47.00 -34.49 -1.18
C GLU A 2 46.45 -33.11 -0.78
N LEU A 3 45.42 -32.92 0.05
CA LEU A 3 44.81 -33.72 1.12
C LEU A 3 43.39 -33.21 1.43
N THR A 4 42.61 -34.11 2.02
CA THR A 4 41.25 -34.00 2.57
C THR A 4 41.16 -33.34 3.97
N SER A 5 39.91 -33.09 4.39
CA SER A 5 39.36 -33.04 5.77
C SER A 5 39.33 -31.69 6.49
N ALA A 6 38.55 -31.46 7.55
CA ALA A 6 37.14 -31.71 7.90
C ALA A 6 36.94 -31.17 9.34
N SER A 7 35.77 -30.58 9.59
CA SER A 7 35.01 -30.62 10.86
C SER A 7 35.32 -29.68 12.06
N ARG A 8 34.20 -29.37 12.73
CA ARG A 8 33.97 -28.88 14.12
C ARG A 8 34.32 -27.40 14.37
N GLY A 9 33.43 -26.54 14.85
CA GLY A 9 32.25 -26.73 15.70
C GLY A 9 32.54 -26.04 17.04
N ASP A 10 31.82 -24.98 17.40
CA ASP A 10 31.27 -24.88 18.76
C ASP A 10 30.27 -23.74 18.93
N SER A 11 29.25 -24.12 19.69
CA SER A 11 28.15 -23.38 20.28
C SER A 11 28.59 -22.32 21.28
N SER A 12 27.84 -21.20 21.33
CA SER A 12 27.58 -20.53 22.61
C SER A 12 26.13 -20.06 22.66
N GLU A 13 25.32 -20.86 23.34
CA GLU A 13 24.08 -20.46 23.97
C GLU A 13 24.39 -19.50 25.12
N CYS A 14 23.59 -18.44 25.26
CA CYS A 14 23.37 -17.77 26.53
C CYS A 14 21.88 -17.47 26.70
N SER A 15 21.22 -18.42 27.36
CA SER A 15 20.31 -18.24 28.49
C SER A 15 19.13 -17.24 28.36
N ALA A 16 17.98 -17.83 28.04
CA ALA A 16 16.78 -17.89 28.89
C ALA A 16 16.38 -16.63 29.70
N CYS A 17 15.35 -15.93 29.24
CA CYS A 17 14.39 -15.27 30.14
C CYS A 17 13.19 -16.19 30.36
N GLN A 18 13.20 -16.91 31.48
CA GLN A 18 12.02 -17.58 32.02
C GLN A 18 11.14 -16.53 32.71
N CYS A 19 9.92 -16.32 32.22
CA CYS A 19 8.84 -15.74 33.02
C CYS A 19 7.83 -16.85 33.36
N ARG A 20 7.82 -17.30 34.61
CA ARG A 20 6.75 -18.10 35.19
C ARG A 20 5.95 -17.21 36.16
N VAL A 21 4.73 -16.84 35.74
CA VAL A 21 3.37 -16.83 36.38
C VAL A 21 3.25 -16.53 37.91
N PRO A 22 2.11 -15.99 38.44
CA PRO A 22 0.80 -15.90 37.81
C PRO A 22 -0.03 -14.61 38.00
N CYS A 23 -1.02 -14.46 37.13
CA CYS A 23 -2.21 -13.64 37.35
C CYS A 23 -3.10 -14.30 38.41
N ASP A 24 -3.60 -13.52 39.37
CA ASP A 24 -4.75 -13.89 40.17
C ASP A 24 -5.76 -12.74 40.21
N CYS A 25 -7.03 -13.11 40.19
CA CYS A 25 -8.18 -12.24 39.95
C CYS A 25 -8.71 -11.65 41.26
N GLY A 26 -9.30 -10.45 41.19
CA GLY A 26 -10.48 -10.15 42.02
C GLY A 26 -10.53 -8.79 42.72
N HIS A 27 -11.65 -8.10 42.45
CA HIS A 27 -12.34 -7.07 43.24
C HIS A 27 -12.12 -5.58 42.90
N GLY A 28 -13.18 -5.00 42.31
CA GLY A 28 -13.80 -3.74 42.77
C GLY A 28 -13.23 -2.42 42.21
N PRO A 29 -14.10 -1.47 41.81
CA PRO A 29 -13.65 -0.21 41.23
C PRO A 29 -13.25 0.74 42.36
N LEU A 30 -11.98 1.15 42.39
CA LEU A 30 -11.52 2.28 43.17
C LEU A 30 -10.73 3.24 42.29
N ASP A 31 -11.18 4.48 42.34
CA ASP A 31 -10.57 5.67 41.77
C ASP A 31 -9.08 5.74 42.11
N CYS A 32 -8.25 5.76 41.06
CA CYS A 32 -6.84 6.11 41.15
C CYS A 32 -6.54 7.23 40.15
N ALA A 33 -6.92 8.45 40.51
CA ALA A 33 -6.30 9.65 39.96
C ALA A 33 -4.88 9.77 40.54
N HIS A 34 -3.92 9.10 39.91
CA HIS A 34 -2.50 9.34 40.17
C HIS A 34 -1.92 10.21 39.06
N THR A 35 -1.75 11.48 39.40
CA THR A 35 -0.89 12.44 38.71
C THR A 35 0.55 11.89 38.74
N VAL A 36 0.99 11.27 37.65
CA VAL A 36 2.39 10.85 37.49
C VAL A 36 3.19 12.10 37.09
N THR A 37 3.80 12.74 38.07
CA THR A 37 4.87 13.72 37.84
C THR A 37 6.15 12.94 37.56
N GLN A 38 6.41 12.60 36.30
CA GLN A 38 7.70 12.05 35.89
C GLN A 38 8.71 13.20 35.76
N THR A 39 9.49 13.42 36.81
CA THR A 39 10.68 14.27 36.78
C THR A 39 11.83 13.44 36.23
N ALA A 40 12.23 13.73 34.99
CA ALA A 40 13.41 13.13 34.37
C ALA A 40 14.68 13.64 35.08
N HIS A 41 15.46 12.74 35.67
CA HIS A 41 16.83 13.02 36.12
C HIS A 41 17.79 12.80 34.95
N VAL A 42 18.21 13.90 34.31
CA VAL A 42 19.35 13.90 33.39
C VAL A 42 20.61 14.16 34.21
N HIS A 43 21.47 13.16 34.34
CA HIS A 43 22.85 13.36 34.76
C HIS A 43 23.63 13.93 33.58
N ALA A 44 23.87 15.24 33.58
CA ALA A 44 24.87 15.89 32.74
C ALA A 44 26.01 16.39 33.64
N VAL A 45 27.21 15.92 33.34
CA VAL A 45 28.46 16.31 34.01
C VAL A 45 28.96 17.63 33.43
N ASP A 46 29.09 18.59 34.35
CA ASP A 46 30.02 19.72 34.50
C ASP A 46 30.57 20.49 33.28
N GLY A 47 30.54 21.82 33.38
CA GLY A 47 31.11 22.71 32.37
C GLY A 47 30.72 24.19 32.45
N SER A 48 30.86 24.83 33.61
CA SER A 48 31.14 26.28 33.74
C SER A 48 30.01 27.33 33.49
N ARG A 49 30.07 28.36 34.35
CA ARG A 49 29.35 29.66 34.39
C ARG A 49 27.91 29.71 34.91
N ARG A 50 27.84 30.08 36.20
CA ARG A 50 26.67 30.67 36.89
C ARG A 50 26.26 32.01 36.27
N ARG A 51 24.98 32.13 35.90
CA ARG A 51 24.21 33.38 35.99
C ARG A 51 22.83 33.07 36.53
N THR A 52 22.54 33.58 37.72
CA THR A 52 21.22 33.61 38.34
C THR A 52 20.41 34.77 37.76
N VAL A 53 19.26 34.49 37.18
CA VAL A 53 18.23 35.48 36.80
C VAL A 53 16.94 35.10 37.53
N PRO A 54 16.24 36.03 38.19
CA PRO A 54 15.01 35.73 38.92
C PRO A 54 13.85 35.48 37.96
N VAL A 55 13.18 34.33 38.11
CA VAL A 55 11.92 34.02 37.42
C VAL A 55 10.78 34.63 38.22
N SER A 56 10.09 35.62 37.62
CA SER A 56 8.85 36.18 38.16
C SER A 56 7.71 35.18 38.02
N ALA A 57 7.00 34.95 39.12
CA ALA A 57 5.82 34.10 39.19
C ALA A 57 4.66 34.71 38.40
N ALA A 58 4.25 34.05 37.31
CA ALA A 58 3.02 34.38 36.59
C ALA A 58 1.83 33.74 37.32
N THR A 59 0.93 34.59 37.81
CA THR A 59 -0.34 34.19 38.43
C THR A 59 -1.33 33.80 37.34
N VAL A 60 -1.68 32.52 37.25
CA VAL A 60 -2.74 32.04 36.35
C VAL A 60 -4.10 32.30 37.03
N ARG A 61 -4.87 33.26 36.50
CA ARG A 61 -6.28 33.46 36.88
C ARG A 61 -7.14 32.46 36.12
N HIS A 62 -7.79 31.56 36.84
CA HIS A 62 -8.93 30.81 36.32
C HIS A 62 -10.10 31.78 36.08
N SER A 63 -10.59 31.83 34.84
CA SER A 63 -11.88 32.45 34.51
C SER A 63 -12.83 31.35 34.06
N THR A 64 -13.88 31.15 34.85
CA THR A 64 -15.04 30.31 34.56
C THR A 64 -16.03 31.14 33.75
N PRO A 65 -16.42 30.75 32.52
CA PRO A 65 -17.59 31.32 31.88
C PRO A 65 -18.86 30.61 32.37
N CYS A 66 -19.80 31.44 32.83
CA CYS A 66 -21.13 31.09 33.28
C CYS A 66 -21.98 30.47 32.16
N LEU A 67 -22.63 29.36 32.50
CA LEU A 67 -23.86 28.85 31.87
C LEU A 67 -24.98 29.89 32.03
N HIS A 68 -25.34 30.62 30.97
CA HIS A 68 -26.63 31.33 30.89
C HIS A 68 -26.91 31.73 29.43
N ALA A 69 -27.60 30.86 28.66
CA ALA A 69 -28.48 31.26 27.55
C ALA A 69 -29.09 30.02 26.85
N PHE A 70 -29.93 29.26 27.55
CA PHE A 70 -30.83 28.28 26.92
C PHE A 70 -32.22 28.37 27.55
N GLN A 71 -32.84 29.55 27.47
CA GLN A 71 -34.24 29.77 27.88
C GLN A 71 -34.92 30.82 26.99
N TYR A 72 -34.91 30.64 25.67
CA TYR A 72 -35.76 31.43 24.76
C TYR A 72 -36.22 30.59 23.56
N LEU A 73 -36.94 29.49 23.81
CA LEU A 73 -37.67 28.77 22.74
C LEU A 73 -39.00 28.22 23.26
N PHE A 74 -39.86 29.03 23.85
CA PHE A 74 -41.28 28.67 24.02
C PHE A 74 -42.12 29.92 24.15
N LYS A 75 -42.55 30.53 23.02
CA LYS A 75 -43.63 31.53 23.03
C LYS A 75 -44.28 31.92 21.69
N HIS A 76 -44.28 31.07 20.66
CA HIS A 76 -45.14 31.29 19.49
C HIS A 76 -45.72 29.99 18.92
N PRO A 77 -47.01 29.70 19.12
CA PRO A 77 -47.67 28.50 18.60
C PRO A 77 -48.19 28.64 17.16
N SER A 78 -47.77 29.66 16.40
CA SER A 78 -48.30 29.95 15.05
C SER A 78 -47.32 29.69 13.89
N VAL A 79 -46.26 28.91 14.10
CA VAL A 79 -45.30 28.50 13.04
C VAL A 79 -45.33 26.98 12.83
N PHE A 80 -46.49 26.35 13.06
CA PHE A 80 -46.73 24.93 12.86
C PHE A 80 -47.71 24.69 11.70
N LEU A 81 -47.43 25.27 10.52
CA LEU A 81 -48.18 24.93 9.29
C LEU A 81 -47.39 25.19 7.99
N PHE A 82 -46.07 25.02 7.99
CA PHE A 82 -45.24 25.06 6.77
C PHE A 82 -44.06 24.05 6.80
N LEU A 83 -44.24 22.90 7.44
CA LEU A 83 -43.24 21.82 7.47
C LEU A 83 -43.87 20.45 7.21
N PHE A 84 -44.62 20.31 6.10
CA PHE A 84 -45.16 19.02 5.66
C PHE A 84 -45.03 18.75 4.14
N LEU A 85 -44.12 19.44 3.45
CA LEU A 85 -43.82 19.22 2.02
C LEU A 85 -42.31 19.13 1.72
N SER A 86 -41.54 18.54 2.63
CA SER A 86 -40.09 18.31 2.43
C SER A 86 -39.67 16.90 2.82
N SER A 87 -40.49 15.90 2.52
CA SER A 87 -40.12 14.47 2.63
C SER A 87 -40.11 13.80 1.26
N LEU A 88 -39.60 14.49 0.24
CA LEU A 88 -38.94 13.81 -0.86
C LEU A 88 -37.56 13.45 -0.33
N SER A 89 -37.42 12.25 0.24
CA SER A 89 -36.12 11.63 0.39
C SER A 89 -35.43 11.76 -0.97
N PRO A 90 -34.25 12.39 -1.08
CA PRO A 90 -33.47 12.21 -2.29
C PRO A 90 -33.29 10.70 -2.41
N ALA A 91 -33.85 10.11 -3.47
CA ALA A 91 -33.42 8.80 -3.90
C ALA A 91 -31.90 8.93 -4.04
N MET A 92 -31.16 8.36 -3.09
CA MET A 92 -29.72 8.23 -3.25
C MET A 92 -29.57 7.35 -4.48
N SER A 93 -29.31 8.00 -5.61
CA SER A 93 -28.83 7.31 -6.80
C SER A 93 -27.67 6.45 -6.31
N ALA A 94 -27.85 5.13 -6.38
CA ALA A 94 -26.76 4.19 -6.18
C ALA A 94 -25.57 4.74 -6.98
N PRO A 95 -24.34 4.76 -6.41
CA PRO A 95 -23.18 5.21 -7.16
C PRO A 95 -23.17 4.43 -8.47
N THR A 96 -23.38 5.12 -9.58
CA THR A 96 -23.19 4.54 -10.91
C THR A 96 -21.81 3.92 -10.88
N ALA A 97 -21.74 2.60 -11.01
CA ALA A 97 -20.51 1.84 -10.94
C ALA A 97 -19.44 2.58 -11.75
N ARG A 98 -18.49 3.23 -11.06
CA ARG A 98 -17.39 3.91 -11.73
C ARG A 98 -16.74 2.85 -12.60
N ARG A 99 -16.79 3.05 -13.92
CA ARG A 99 -16.07 2.20 -14.86
C ARG A 99 -14.61 2.25 -14.41
N SER A 100 -14.09 1.11 -13.94
CA SER A 100 -12.72 1.02 -13.42
C SER A 100 -11.77 1.57 -14.47
N GLN A 101 -11.14 2.72 -14.20
CA GLN A 101 -10.19 3.35 -15.12
C GLN A 101 -9.02 2.41 -15.45
N TRP A 102 -8.77 1.45 -14.57
CA TRP A 102 -7.74 0.42 -14.70
C TRP A 102 -8.02 -0.57 -15.81
N LYS A 103 -9.25 -0.67 -16.34
CA LYS A 103 -9.52 -1.50 -17.54
C LYS A 103 -8.87 -0.95 -18.80
N ASN A 104 -8.77 0.38 -18.91
CA ASN A 104 -8.13 1.07 -20.03
C ASN A 104 -7.31 2.26 -19.49
N PRO A 105 -6.20 1.98 -18.79
CA PRO A 105 -5.41 3.00 -18.10
C PRO A 105 -4.83 4.03 -19.07
N CYS A 106 -4.60 3.67 -20.33
CA CYS A 106 -4.08 4.60 -21.34
C CYS A 106 -5.15 5.27 -22.19
N SER A 107 -6.44 5.01 -21.92
CA SER A 107 -7.54 5.53 -22.74
C SER A 107 -7.41 5.24 -24.24
N ILE A 108 -6.87 4.08 -24.61
CA ILE A 108 -6.72 3.67 -26.02
C ILE A 108 -8.03 3.04 -26.49
N GLU A 109 -8.63 3.56 -27.55
CA GLU A 109 -9.83 2.98 -28.14
C GLU A 109 -9.47 1.75 -29.00
N HIS A 110 -10.09 0.59 -28.71
CA HIS A 110 -9.80 -0.66 -29.44
C HIS A 110 -10.13 -0.59 -30.94
N SER A 111 -11.14 0.20 -31.33
CA SER A 111 -11.48 0.44 -32.74
C SER A 111 -10.35 1.16 -33.48
N GLN A 112 -9.61 2.06 -32.81
CA GLN A 112 -8.49 2.78 -33.44
C GLN A 112 -7.22 1.93 -33.56
N ALA A 113 -7.07 0.91 -32.71
CA ALA A 113 -5.88 0.06 -32.67
C ALA A 113 -5.86 -1.04 -33.76
N PHE A 114 -7.02 -1.39 -34.33
CA PHE A 114 -7.13 -2.55 -35.24
C PHE A 114 -7.83 -2.26 -36.59
N ASP A 115 -8.50 -1.11 -36.78
CA ASP A 115 -9.22 -0.79 -38.04
C ASP A 115 -8.38 -0.03 -39.10
N GLY A 116 -7.08 0.16 -38.88
CA GLY A 116 -6.19 0.76 -39.87
C GLY A 116 -5.49 -0.31 -40.71
N ASP A 117 -5.64 -0.24 -42.03
CA ASP A 117 -4.87 -0.96 -43.09
C ASP A 117 -3.36 -0.61 -43.09
N VAL A 118 -2.85 -0.13 -41.95
CA VAL A 118 -1.44 0.12 -41.71
C VAL A 118 -0.84 -1.22 -41.29
N ASN A 119 -0.02 -1.78 -42.16
CA ASN A 119 0.85 -2.92 -41.85
C ASN A 119 1.90 -2.51 -40.80
N MET A 120 1.45 -2.23 -39.58
CA MET A 120 2.30 -1.92 -38.44
C MET A 120 2.87 -3.26 -37.99
N GLN A 121 4.09 -3.53 -38.43
CA GLN A 121 4.82 -4.70 -38.01
C GLN A 121 5.05 -4.59 -36.49
N ALA A 122 4.61 -5.61 -35.76
CA ALA A 122 4.82 -5.67 -34.32
C ALA A 122 6.32 -5.55 -34.02
N PRO A 123 6.72 -4.74 -33.02
CA PRO A 123 8.11 -4.65 -32.63
C PRO A 123 8.63 -6.01 -32.17
N PRO A 124 9.94 -6.29 -32.35
CA PRO A 124 10.55 -7.49 -31.82
C PRO A 124 10.38 -7.59 -30.30
N ASP A 125 10.21 -8.81 -29.79
CA ASP A 125 9.98 -9.06 -28.35
C ASP A 125 11.08 -8.44 -27.46
N ALA A 126 12.32 -8.40 -27.93
CA ALA A 126 13.44 -7.77 -27.22
C ALA A 126 13.21 -6.28 -26.96
N VAL A 127 12.53 -5.57 -27.87
CA VAL A 127 12.19 -4.14 -27.71
C VAL A 127 11.13 -3.99 -26.62
N ILE A 128 10.07 -4.79 -26.66
CA ILE A 128 9.00 -4.81 -25.64
C ILE A 128 9.60 -5.11 -24.26
N LEU A 129 10.39 -6.16 -24.15
CA LEU A 129 11.04 -6.58 -22.90
C LEU A 129 11.93 -5.47 -22.33
N ASN A 130 12.73 -4.82 -23.17
CA ASN A 130 13.59 -3.72 -22.73
C ASN A 130 12.78 -2.54 -22.19
N ARG A 131 11.69 -2.13 -22.86
CA ARG A 131 10.85 -1.01 -22.38
C ARG A 131 10.25 -1.32 -21.01
N ILE A 132 9.69 -2.51 -20.82
CA ILE A 132 9.11 -2.95 -19.55
C ILE A 132 10.18 -3.01 -18.45
N ILE A 133 11.33 -3.61 -18.71
CA ILE A 133 12.44 -3.70 -17.74
C ILE A 133 12.94 -2.31 -17.35
N THR A 134 13.17 -1.42 -18.33
CA THR A 134 13.62 -0.05 -18.09
C THR A 134 12.62 0.73 -17.25
N LEU A 135 11.33 0.64 -17.58
CA LEU A 135 10.28 1.30 -16.82
C LEU A 135 10.22 0.76 -15.38
N ASN A 136 10.27 -0.56 -15.18
CA ASN A 136 10.27 -1.16 -13.86
C ASN A 136 11.50 -0.74 -13.03
N ASN A 137 12.68 -0.64 -13.65
CA ASN A 137 13.89 -0.16 -12.99
C ASN A 137 13.81 1.31 -12.57
N ARG A 138 12.98 2.11 -13.23
CA ARG A 138 12.68 3.48 -12.81
C ARG A 138 11.70 3.53 -11.64
N VAL A 139 10.64 2.72 -11.68
CA VAL A 139 9.56 2.75 -10.68
C VAL A 139 10.00 2.13 -9.34
N ARG A 140 10.78 1.04 -9.34
CA ARG A 140 11.17 0.33 -8.12
C ARG A 140 11.86 1.20 -7.06
N PRO A 141 12.92 1.98 -7.38
CA PRO A 141 13.56 2.83 -6.39
C PRO A 141 12.64 3.91 -5.81
N GLU A 142 11.66 4.38 -6.60
CA GLU A 142 10.65 5.32 -6.12
C GLU A 142 9.74 4.65 -5.08
N VAL A 143 9.29 3.42 -5.34
CA VAL A 143 8.49 2.65 -4.37
C VAL A 143 9.25 2.46 -3.06
N ASP A 144 10.53 2.08 -3.12
CA ASP A 144 11.37 1.92 -1.94
C ASP A 144 11.46 3.21 -1.12
N MET A 145 11.80 4.32 -1.79
CA MET A 145 11.92 5.63 -1.15
C MET A 145 10.61 6.09 -0.50
N LYS A 146 9.48 5.91 -1.21
CA LYS A 146 8.17 6.37 -0.73
C LYS A 146 7.60 5.48 0.37
N MET A 147 7.86 4.17 0.32
CA MET A 147 7.51 3.23 1.38
C MET A 147 8.24 3.59 2.67
N ASP A 148 9.55 3.79 2.59
CA ASP A 148 10.37 4.18 3.73
C ASP A 148 9.93 5.54 4.31
N ALA A 149 9.66 6.55 3.46
CA ALA A 149 9.12 7.84 3.90
C ALA A 149 7.76 7.72 4.60
N PHE A 150 6.86 6.89 4.05
CA PHE A 150 5.56 6.61 4.65
C PHE A 150 5.70 5.93 6.02
N VAL A 151 6.55 4.90 6.12
CA VAL A 151 6.76 4.17 7.37
C VAL A 151 7.34 5.08 8.45
N ARG A 152 8.39 5.85 8.14
CA ARG A 152 9.02 6.77 9.10
C ARG A 152 8.07 7.86 9.58
N SER A 153 7.29 8.45 8.67
CA SER A 153 6.37 9.54 9.03
C SER A 153 5.16 9.04 9.83
N THR A 154 4.71 7.81 9.59
CA THR A 154 3.47 7.27 10.17
C THR A 154 3.70 6.47 11.45
N TYR A 155 4.77 5.68 11.50
CA TYR A 155 5.05 4.73 12.58
C TYR A 155 6.29 5.09 13.40
N HIS A 156 7.09 6.07 12.96
CA HIS A 156 8.32 6.51 13.64
C HIS A 156 9.36 5.40 13.82
N VAL A 157 9.36 4.43 12.91
CA VAL A 157 10.34 3.34 12.81
C VAL A 157 10.89 3.30 11.38
N ASP A 158 11.95 2.51 11.16
CA ASP A 158 12.41 2.22 9.81
C ASP A 158 11.60 1.08 9.15
N GLU A 159 11.75 0.92 7.84
CA GLU A 159 11.06 -0.13 7.08
C GLU A 159 11.38 -1.54 7.60
N SER A 160 12.62 -1.77 8.04
CA SER A 160 13.08 -3.09 8.48
C SER A 160 12.43 -3.52 9.80
N GLU A 161 12.24 -2.57 10.72
CA GLU A 161 11.49 -2.76 11.95
C GLU A 161 10.00 -3.00 11.68
N MET A 162 9.40 -2.22 10.78
CA MET A 162 8.00 -2.44 10.38
C MET A 162 7.81 -3.82 9.74
N LEU A 163 8.73 -4.27 8.89
CA LEU A 163 8.71 -5.61 8.29
C LEU A 163 8.90 -6.72 9.33
N ARG A 164 9.80 -6.54 10.30
CA ARG A 164 10.02 -7.50 11.39
C ARG A 164 8.75 -7.71 12.20
N ASP A 165 8.10 -6.61 12.58
CA ASP A 165 6.99 -6.66 13.55
C ASP A 165 5.65 -6.98 12.86
N TRP A 166 5.45 -6.53 11.62
CA TRP A 166 4.17 -6.64 10.90
C TRP A 166 4.23 -7.43 9.59
N GLY A 167 5.39 -7.97 9.19
CA GLY A 167 5.58 -8.66 7.90
C GLY A 167 4.69 -9.88 7.69
N HIS A 168 4.19 -10.47 8.78
CA HIS A 168 3.26 -11.59 8.77
C HIS A 168 1.81 -11.16 8.50
N HIS A 169 1.47 -9.86 8.64
CA HIS A 169 0.13 -9.35 8.40
C HIS A 169 -0.16 -9.33 6.89
N ASN A 170 -1.23 -10.00 6.46
CA ASN A 170 -1.63 -10.12 5.05
C ASN A 170 -3.12 -9.83 4.89
N MET A 171 -3.51 -9.48 3.68
CA MET A 171 -4.92 -9.30 3.31
C MET A 171 -5.31 -10.36 2.30
N SER A 172 -6.44 -11.02 2.52
CA SER A 172 -6.91 -12.12 1.67
C SER A 172 -7.02 -11.73 0.21
N TRP A 173 -7.52 -10.52 -0.07
CA TRP A 173 -7.66 -10.00 -1.43
C TRP A 173 -6.33 -9.72 -2.15
N LEU A 174 -5.20 -9.67 -1.43
CA LEU A 174 -3.84 -9.56 -1.98
C LEU A 174 -3.15 -10.93 -2.10
N GLY A 175 -3.81 -12.03 -1.73
CA GLY A 175 -3.26 -13.39 -1.80
C GLY A 175 -2.76 -13.76 -3.20
N PHE A 176 -3.39 -13.20 -4.24
CA PHE A 176 -2.99 -13.42 -5.63
C PHE A 176 -1.53 -13.08 -5.91
N VAL A 177 -0.92 -12.11 -5.20
CA VAL A 177 0.48 -11.74 -5.42
C VAL A 177 1.39 -12.95 -5.21
N ARG A 178 1.21 -13.67 -4.09
CA ARG A 178 2.01 -14.86 -3.77
C ARG A 178 1.67 -16.03 -4.69
N GLU A 179 0.38 -16.20 -5.00
CA GLU A 179 -0.09 -17.26 -5.89
C GLU A 179 0.46 -17.09 -7.31
N THR A 180 0.36 -15.89 -7.89
CA THR A 180 0.93 -15.61 -9.21
C THR A 180 2.43 -15.83 -9.20
N ILE A 181 3.15 -15.30 -8.20
CA ILE A 181 4.62 -15.48 -8.13
C ILE A 181 4.98 -16.96 -8.18
N ALA A 182 4.35 -17.79 -7.35
CA ALA A 182 4.61 -19.23 -7.32
C ALA A 182 4.30 -19.89 -8.68
N GLN A 183 3.16 -19.56 -9.29
CA GLN A 183 2.75 -20.14 -10.57
C GLN A 183 3.68 -19.73 -11.73
N VAL A 184 4.06 -18.46 -11.80
CA VAL A 184 4.92 -17.93 -12.87
C VAL A 184 6.34 -18.45 -12.73
N GLU A 185 6.87 -18.54 -11.50
CA GLU A 185 8.19 -19.10 -11.26
C GLU A 185 8.27 -20.58 -11.62
N ALA A 186 7.25 -21.37 -11.29
CA ALA A 186 7.17 -22.77 -11.73
C ALA A 186 7.21 -22.90 -13.26
N LYS A 187 6.53 -22.00 -14.01
CA LYS A 187 6.57 -21.97 -15.48
C LYS A 187 7.91 -21.50 -16.06
N LEU A 188 8.68 -20.68 -15.33
CA LEU A 188 10.02 -20.28 -15.73
C LEU A 188 11.03 -21.41 -15.56
N GLU A 189 10.84 -22.26 -14.54
CA GLU A 189 11.70 -23.39 -14.21
C GLU A 189 11.44 -24.63 -15.08
N ALA A 190 10.27 -24.74 -15.70
CA ALA A 190 9.88 -25.83 -16.61
C ALA A 190 10.62 -25.76 -17.97
N GLN A 191 11.95 -25.89 -17.96
CA GLN A 191 12.81 -25.75 -19.14
C GLN A 191 12.58 -26.81 -20.22
N ASP A 192 12.14 -28.02 -19.85
CA ASP A 192 12.01 -29.17 -20.76
C ASP A 192 10.61 -29.29 -21.40
N ASP A 193 9.64 -28.50 -20.96
CA ASP A 193 8.28 -28.50 -21.49
C ASP A 193 8.04 -27.26 -22.36
N VAL A 194 8.20 -27.43 -23.67
CA VAL A 194 8.03 -26.35 -24.65
C VAL A 194 6.61 -25.77 -24.61
N ASP A 195 5.61 -26.60 -24.30
CA ASP A 195 4.20 -26.18 -24.21
C ASP A 195 3.86 -25.57 -22.83
N GLY A 196 4.61 -25.93 -21.78
CA GLY A 196 4.46 -25.41 -20.42
C GLY A 196 5.24 -24.13 -20.11
N ARG A 197 6.18 -23.75 -20.98
CA ARG A 197 7.06 -22.61 -20.78
C ARG A 197 6.31 -21.28 -20.84
N LEU A 198 6.64 -20.37 -19.93
CA LEU A 198 6.10 -19.01 -19.92
C LEU A 198 6.46 -18.26 -21.22
N THR A 199 5.45 -17.79 -21.95
CA THR A 199 5.65 -16.91 -23.11
C THR A 199 5.57 -15.43 -22.73
N LEU A 200 6.07 -14.55 -23.60
CA LEU A 200 5.86 -13.10 -23.43
C LEU A 200 4.36 -12.75 -23.36
N GLY A 201 3.55 -13.36 -24.21
CA GLY A 201 2.10 -13.12 -24.24
C GLY A 201 1.41 -13.51 -22.93
N ASP A 202 1.82 -14.62 -22.31
CA ASP A 202 1.30 -15.04 -21.00
C ASP A 202 1.71 -14.06 -19.91
N ALA A 203 2.99 -13.70 -19.85
CA ALA A 203 3.51 -12.75 -18.88
C ALA A 203 2.81 -11.39 -18.98
N LEU A 204 2.60 -10.87 -20.20
CA LEU A 204 1.88 -9.62 -20.41
C LEU A 204 0.45 -9.67 -19.85
N ARG A 205 -0.31 -10.74 -20.12
CA ARG A 205 -1.69 -10.87 -19.62
C ARG A 205 -1.76 -11.00 -18.11
N ILE A 206 -0.94 -11.89 -17.54
CA ILE A 206 -0.87 -12.15 -16.10
C ILE A 206 -0.54 -10.85 -15.37
N HIS A 207 0.55 -10.20 -15.76
CA HIS A 207 1.03 -9.00 -15.07
C HIS A 207 0.14 -7.79 -15.28
N PHE A 208 -0.54 -7.67 -16.43
CA PHE A 208 -1.53 -6.62 -16.63
C PHE A 208 -2.71 -6.78 -15.66
N ALA A 209 -3.27 -7.98 -15.56
CA ALA A 209 -4.41 -8.25 -14.66
C ALA A 209 -4.05 -8.04 -13.18
N ASP A 210 -2.86 -8.43 -12.76
CA ASP A 210 -2.41 -8.26 -11.37
C ASP A 210 -2.10 -6.82 -11.01
N LEU A 211 -1.46 -6.06 -11.89
CA LEU A 211 -1.27 -4.63 -11.67
C LEU A 211 -2.62 -3.90 -11.63
N GLN A 212 -3.63 -4.35 -12.39
CA GLN A 212 -4.99 -3.82 -12.27
C GLN A 212 -5.58 -4.08 -10.88
N ARG A 213 -5.34 -5.27 -10.32
CA ARG A 213 -5.79 -5.62 -8.96
C ARG A 213 -5.10 -4.73 -7.92
N LEU A 214 -3.78 -4.55 -8.02
CA LEU A 214 -3.05 -3.62 -7.14
C LEU A 214 -3.54 -2.18 -7.28
N ALA A 215 -3.90 -1.75 -8.50
CA ALA A 215 -4.42 -0.42 -8.77
C ALA A 215 -5.66 -0.06 -7.95
N ILE A 216 -6.53 -1.05 -7.67
CA ILE A 216 -7.70 -0.86 -6.79
C ILE A 216 -7.25 -0.48 -5.38
N GLY A 217 -6.17 -1.07 -4.88
CA GLY A 217 -5.56 -0.71 -3.60
C GLY A 217 -5.06 0.74 -3.58
N PHE A 218 -4.30 1.12 -4.61
CA PHE A 218 -3.79 2.49 -4.74
C PHE A 218 -4.90 3.53 -4.91
N GLU A 219 -5.98 3.19 -5.61
CA GLU A 219 -7.17 4.05 -5.70
C GLU A 219 -7.78 4.29 -4.32
N GLN A 220 -7.97 3.25 -3.52
CA GLN A 220 -8.51 3.41 -2.17
C GLN A 220 -7.57 4.24 -1.29
N MET A 221 -6.25 4.02 -1.39
CA MET A 221 -5.25 4.81 -0.66
C MET A 221 -5.36 6.30 -0.97
N THR A 222 -5.46 6.68 -2.25
CA THR A 222 -5.52 8.09 -2.66
C THR A 222 -6.88 8.72 -2.36
N VAL A 223 -7.97 7.96 -2.47
CA VAL A 223 -9.31 8.41 -2.04
C VAL A 223 -9.33 8.71 -0.55
N ASP A 224 -8.85 7.78 0.29
CA ASP A 224 -8.83 7.96 1.74
C ASP A 224 -7.92 9.12 2.14
N ALA A 225 -6.73 9.20 1.55
CA ALA A 225 -5.80 10.28 1.84
C ALA A 225 -6.38 11.66 1.47
N ALA A 226 -7.12 11.76 0.36
CA ALA A 226 -7.79 12.99 -0.03
C ALA A 226 -8.97 13.32 0.90
N LEU A 227 -9.75 12.31 1.30
CA LEU A 227 -10.93 12.50 2.16
C LEU A 227 -10.56 12.94 3.57
N TYR A 228 -9.49 12.36 4.13
CA TYR A 228 -9.07 12.60 5.51
C TYR A 228 -7.93 13.62 5.67
N GLY A 229 -7.44 14.20 4.56
CA GLY A 229 -6.35 15.17 4.59
C GLY A 229 -5.01 14.57 5.03
N ASP A 230 -4.71 13.34 4.60
CA ASP A 230 -3.45 12.65 4.91
C ASP A 230 -2.26 13.35 4.23
N PRO A 231 -1.20 13.70 4.99
CA PRO A 231 -0.01 14.34 4.43
C PRO A 231 0.73 13.47 3.39
N ASN A 232 0.47 12.16 3.32
CA ASN A 232 1.05 11.24 2.35
C ASN A 232 0.31 11.21 1.00
N LEU A 233 -0.74 12.02 0.80
CA LEU A 233 -1.52 12.01 -0.44
C LEU A 233 -0.65 12.11 -1.70
N ASP A 234 0.34 13.01 -1.71
CA ASP A 234 1.22 13.19 -2.87
C ASP A 234 2.16 11.99 -3.07
N ASN A 235 2.60 11.34 -1.98
CA ASN A 235 3.36 10.10 -2.08
C ASN A 235 2.52 8.98 -2.70
N PHE A 236 1.27 8.83 -2.27
CA PHE A 236 0.37 7.81 -2.80
C PHE A 236 0.01 8.07 -4.27
N ARG A 237 -0.18 9.33 -4.67
CA ARG A 237 -0.38 9.70 -6.08
C ARG A 237 0.85 9.38 -6.94
N SER A 238 2.05 9.65 -6.43
CA SER A 238 3.30 9.31 -7.11
C SER A 238 3.40 7.81 -7.38
N LEU A 239 3.14 6.99 -6.35
CA LEU A 239 3.12 5.53 -6.47
C LEU A 239 2.04 5.05 -7.46
N GLN A 240 0.84 5.62 -7.38
CA GLN A 240 -0.26 5.31 -8.30
C GLN A 240 0.10 5.65 -9.76
N ASN A 241 0.82 6.76 -9.99
CA ASN A 241 1.29 7.14 -11.32
C ASN A 241 2.31 6.14 -11.85
N GLY A 242 3.30 5.72 -11.05
CA GLY A 242 4.27 4.70 -11.47
C GLY A 242 3.60 3.36 -11.81
N LEU A 243 2.59 2.97 -11.05
CA LEU A 243 1.77 1.79 -11.36
C LEU A 243 0.98 1.97 -12.67
N MET A 244 0.41 3.16 -12.90
CA MET A 244 -0.32 3.48 -14.13
C MET A 244 0.58 3.44 -15.36
N GLU A 245 1.82 3.94 -15.26
CA GLU A 245 2.79 3.87 -16.34
C GLU A 245 3.12 2.42 -16.71
N LEU A 246 3.35 1.55 -15.72
CA LEU A 246 3.59 0.12 -15.95
C LEU A 246 2.40 -0.57 -16.59
N LEU A 247 1.19 -0.33 -16.07
CA LEU A 247 -0.04 -0.80 -16.68
C LEU A 247 -0.16 -0.37 -18.14
N CYS A 248 0.24 0.86 -18.43
CA CYS A 248 0.19 1.38 -19.78
C CYS A 248 1.16 0.72 -20.74
N GLU A 249 2.41 0.54 -20.31
CA GLU A 249 3.40 -0.18 -21.11
C GLU A 249 2.95 -1.62 -21.40
N LEU A 250 2.36 -2.31 -20.42
CA LEU A 250 1.80 -3.65 -20.62
C LEU A 250 0.61 -3.64 -21.59
N GLN A 251 -0.31 -2.66 -21.48
CA GLN A 251 -1.44 -2.53 -22.39
C GLN A 251 -0.98 -2.28 -23.84
N ILE A 252 -0.03 -1.36 -24.04
CA ILE A 252 0.56 -1.08 -25.35
C ILE A 252 1.22 -2.33 -25.91
N SER A 253 1.98 -3.06 -25.08
CA SER A 253 2.64 -4.30 -25.49
C SER A 253 1.63 -5.39 -25.88
N LEU A 254 0.50 -5.51 -25.18
CA LEU A 254 -0.61 -6.40 -25.57
C LEU A 254 -1.16 -6.02 -26.95
N LEU A 255 -1.39 -4.72 -27.20
CA LEU A 255 -1.90 -4.22 -28.48
C LEU A 255 -0.91 -4.47 -29.63
N GLU A 256 0.38 -4.17 -29.42
CA GLU A 256 1.46 -4.42 -30.38
C GLU A 256 1.56 -5.91 -30.75
N LYS A 257 1.33 -6.81 -29.77
CA LYS A 257 1.29 -8.27 -29.97
C LYS A 257 -0.07 -8.79 -30.46
N ARG A 258 -1.04 -7.91 -30.68
CA ARG A 258 -2.43 -8.24 -31.07
C ARG A 258 -3.09 -9.23 -30.10
N LEU A 259 -2.78 -9.09 -28.82
CA LEU A 259 -3.33 -9.89 -27.74
C LEU A 259 -4.42 -9.08 -27.02
N THR A 260 -5.49 -9.76 -26.65
CA THR A 260 -6.52 -9.18 -25.80
C THR A 260 -6.09 -9.22 -24.34
N ALA A 261 -6.36 -8.12 -23.63
CA ALA A 261 -6.34 -8.11 -22.18
C ALA A 261 -7.63 -8.75 -21.66
N ASP A 262 -7.53 -9.81 -20.85
CA ASP A 262 -8.68 -10.35 -20.13
C ASP A 262 -9.04 -9.39 -18.98
N SER A 263 -9.85 -8.37 -19.27
CA SER A 263 -10.16 -7.26 -18.35
C SER A 263 -11.41 -7.54 -17.48
N SER A 264 -11.28 -8.50 -16.56
CA SER A 264 -12.35 -8.79 -15.58
C SER A 264 -12.16 -8.13 -14.21
N VAL A 265 -11.08 -7.37 -13.98
CA VAL A 265 -10.85 -6.78 -12.66
C VAL A 265 -11.86 -5.67 -12.36
N THR A 266 -12.65 -5.91 -11.33
CA THR A 266 -13.67 -5.00 -10.79
C THR A 266 -13.25 -4.56 -9.38
N ALA A 267 -13.85 -3.46 -8.91
CA ALA A 267 -13.46 -2.86 -7.64
C ALA A 267 -13.75 -3.78 -6.44
N ASP A 268 -14.79 -4.60 -6.53
CA ASP A 268 -15.24 -5.58 -5.53
C ASP A 268 -14.19 -6.62 -5.12
N ILE A 269 -13.04 -6.74 -5.81
CA ILE A 269 -11.92 -7.57 -5.32
C ILE A 269 -11.47 -7.15 -3.92
N MET A 270 -11.57 -5.87 -3.58
CA MET A 270 -11.34 -5.36 -2.23
C MET A 270 -12.70 -5.21 -1.56
N GLY A 271 -12.97 -6.02 -0.54
CA GLY A 271 -14.21 -5.99 0.22
C GLY A 271 -14.51 -4.63 0.85
N GLN A 272 -15.80 -4.33 1.03
CA GLN A 272 -16.23 -3.05 1.59
C GLN A 272 -15.72 -2.86 3.03
N ASP A 273 -15.60 -3.94 3.80
CA ASP A 273 -15.02 -3.98 5.14
C ASP A 273 -13.56 -3.53 5.19
N VAL A 274 -12.81 -3.69 4.09
CA VAL A 274 -11.41 -3.25 3.96
C VAL A 274 -11.31 -1.83 3.38
N ARG A 275 -12.36 -1.38 2.67
CA ARG A 275 -12.46 -0.02 2.11
C ARG A 275 -12.88 0.99 3.18
N ASP A 276 -13.92 0.66 3.93
CA ASP A 276 -14.60 1.55 4.87
C ASP A 276 -14.01 1.40 6.28
N LEU A 277 -12.73 1.74 6.41
CA LEU A 277 -12.04 1.73 7.70
C LEU A 277 -12.12 3.12 8.34
N ASP A 278 -12.75 3.21 9.51
CA ASP A 278 -12.90 4.47 10.25
C ASP A 278 -11.60 4.93 10.92
N SER A 279 -10.77 3.98 11.37
CA SER A 279 -9.53 4.26 12.07
C SER A 279 -8.39 4.62 11.13
N SER A 280 -7.69 5.73 11.40
CA SER A 280 -6.45 6.06 10.68
C SER A 280 -5.38 4.99 10.84
N ARG A 281 -5.32 4.33 12.01
CA ARG A 281 -4.39 3.21 12.25
C ARG A 281 -4.64 2.04 11.31
N GLU A 282 -5.90 1.67 11.12
CA GLU A 282 -6.28 0.54 10.25
C GLU A 282 -6.03 0.87 8.79
N ARG A 283 -6.40 2.08 8.34
CA ARG A 283 -6.08 2.56 7.00
C ARG A 283 -4.57 2.59 6.74
N ASN A 284 -3.78 3.07 7.69
CA ASN A 284 -2.33 3.12 7.56
C ASN A 284 -1.72 1.72 7.46
N LEU A 285 -2.24 0.75 8.23
CA LEU A 285 -1.78 -0.64 8.15
C LEU A 285 -2.13 -1.25 6.79
N ARG A 286 -3.35 -1.02 6.28
CA ARG A 286 -3.76 -1.43 4.93
C ARG A 286 -2.87 -0.83 3.85
N ASN A 287 -2.65 0.48 3.91
CA ASN A 287 -1.82 1.20 2.94
C ASN A 287 -0.38 0.66 2.94
N TRP A 288 0.18 0.36 4.11
CA TRP A 288 1.49 -0.28 4.22
C TRP A 288 1.52 -1.66 3.57
N VAL A 289 0.52 -2.52 3.83
CA VAL A 289 0.44 -3.86 3.21
C VAL A 289 0.35 -3.74 1.68
N ILE A 290 -0.47 -2.84 1.15
CA ILE A 290 -0.60 -2.64 -0.31
C ILE A 290 0.74 -2.24 -0.93
N ILE A 291 1.46 -1.29 -0.33
CA ILE A 291 2.77 -0.84 -0.84
C ILE A 291 3.80 -1.97 -0.75
N ARG A 292 3.81 -2.73 0.35
CA ARG A 292 4.69 -3.89 0.54
C ARG A 292 4.47 -4.95 -0.52
N GLU A 293 3.22 -5.36 -0.76
CA GLU A 293 2.88 -6.35 -1.78
C GLU A 293 3.22 -5.83 -3.18
N TYR A 294 3.02 -4.54 -3.45
CA TYR A 294 3.45 -3.92 -4.70
C TYR A 294 4.97 -3.97 -4.91
N LYS A 295 5.75 -3.65 -3.87
CA LYS A 295 7.21 -3.74 -3.90
C LYS A 295 7.70 -5.16 -4.21
N VAL A 296 7.10 -6.17 -3.55
CA VAL A 296 7.36 -7.59 -3.83
C VAL A 296 7.01 -7.92 -5.28
N TYR A 297 5.85 -7.45 -5.74
CA TYR A 297 5.39 -7.69 -7.11
C TYR A 297 6.32 -7.09 -8.16
N LEU A 298 6.84 -5.88 -7.96
CA LEU A 298 7.77 -5.25 -8.91
C LEU A 298 9.11 -5.99 -9.00
N ALA A 299 9.60 -6.54 -7.89
CA ALA A 299 10.80 -7.37 -7.90
C ALA A 299 10.56 -8.65 -8.71
N HIS A 300 9.39 -9.29 -8.56
CA HIS A 300 9.00 -10.43 -9.38
C HIS A 300 8.86 -10.06 -10.86
N LEU A 301 8.19 -8.94 -11.17
CA LEU A 301 8.05 -8.41 -12.54
C LEU A 301 9.42 -8.26 -13.22
N HIS A 302 10.41 -7.73 -12.49
CA HIS A 302 11.79 -7.59 -12.98
C HIS A 302 12.42 -8.95 -13.29
N LYS A 303 12.28 -9.92 -12.38
CA LYS A 303 12.79 -11.29 -12.54
C LYS A 303 12.19 -11.96 -13.77
N VAL A 304 10.87 -11.89 -13.95
CA VAL A 304 10.15 -12.56 -15.05
C VAL A 304 10.58 -12.00 -16.41
N PHE A 305 10.48 -10.69 -16.60
CA PHE A 305 10.82 -10.09 -17.89
C PHE A 305 12.33 -10.15 -18.17
N GLY A 306 13.18 -10.09 -17.13
CA GLY A 306 14.61 -10.35 -17.26
C GLY A 306 14.92 -11.77 -17.73
N ALA A 307 14.23 -12.78 -17.18
CA ALA A 307 14.37 -14.17 -17.60
C ALA A 307 13.91 -14.38 -19.05
N LEU A 308 12.75 -13.82 -19.42
CA LEU A 308 12.25 -13.87 -20.80
C LEU A 308 13.22 -13.22 -21.79
N LYS A 309 13.85 -12.11 -21.39
CA LYS A 309 14.89 -11.46 -22.19
C LYS A 309 16.11 -12.37 -22.37
N ALA A 310 16.63 -12.94 -21.29
CA ALA A 310 17.77 -13.86 -21.37
C ALA A 310 17.48 -15.08 -22.25
N GLN A 311 16.25 -15.61 -22.17
CA GLN A 311 15.81 -16.70 -23.02
C GLN A 311 15.76 -16.31 -24.50
N GLN A 312 15.31 -15.10 -24.82
CA GLN A 312 15.27 -14.61 -26.20
C GLN A 312 16.67 -14.38 -26.76
N ASP A 313 17.57 -13.81 -25.97
CA ASP A 313 18.96 -13.56 -26.36
C ASP A 313 19.75 -14.87 -26.59
N ALA A 314 19.28 -16.00 -26.04
CA ALA A 314 19.88 -17.32 -26.21
C ALA A 314 19.41 -18.10 -27.46
N LEU A 315 18.40 -17.61 -28.18
CA LEU A 315 17.94 -18.25 -29.42
C LEU A 315 18.94 -18.00 -30.56
N PRO A 316 19.30 -19.02 -31.35
CA PRO A 316 20.15 -18.83 -32.52
C PRO A 316 19.46 -17.89 -33.53
N GLN A 317 20.19 -16.86 -33.99
CA GLN A 317 19.75 -15.90 -35.01
C GLN A 317 19.66 -16.53 -36.39
#